data_AF-A0A8J7PMV4-F1
#
_entry.id   AF-A0A8J7PMV4-F1
#
_cell.length_a   1.000
_cell.length_b   1.000
_cell.length_c   1.000
_cell.angle_alpha   90.00
_cell.angle_beta   90.00
_cell.angle_gamma   90.00
#
_symmetry.space_group_name_H-M   'P 1'
#
loop_
_entity.id
_entity.type
_entity.pdbx_description
1 polymer ?
#
loop_
_entity_poly.entity_id
_entity_poly.type
_entity_poly.pdbx_seq_one_letter_code
_entity_poly.pdbx_strand_id
1 'polypeptide(L)' 'MLKNLILSETGDLSLLARTLISCKSLEKLTLIGDLPDNIFEIFLPLLDAGLKHFGTQIKKKPASILNF' A
#
# COMPACT_ATOMS: atom_id res chain seq x y z
N MET A 1 -6.58 17.83 -7.20
CA MET A 1 -6.75 16.98 -6.00
C MET A 1 -6.31 15.57 -6.33
N LEU A 2 -5.49 14.95 -5.47
CA LEU A 2 -5.03 13.57 -5.65
C LEU A 2 -6.10 12.60 -5.13
N LYS A 3 -6.65 11.76 -6.01
CA LYS A 3 -7.70 10.78 -5.67
C LYS A 3 -7.23 9.34 -5.67
N ASN A 4 -6.26 9.01 -6.53
CA ASN A 4 -5.74 7.67 -6.70
C ASN A 4 -4.22 7.73 -6.61
N LEU A 5 -3.64 6.84 -5.82
CA LEU A 5 -2.20 6.76 -5.63
C LEU A 5 -1.76 5.29 -5.78
N ILE A 6 -0.75 5.06 -6.62
CA ILE A 6 -0.10 3.76 -6.77
C ILE A 6 1.37 3.97 -6.43
N LEU A 7 1.87 3.20 -5.48
CA LEU A 7 3.26 3.27 -5.05
C LEU A 7 3.90 1.90 -5.20
N SER A 8 5.11 1.88 -5.76
CA SER A 8 5.97 0.71 -5.83
C SER A 8 7.17 0.95 -4.94
N GLU A 9 7.67 -0.10 -4.28
CA GLU A 9 8.91 -0.04 -3.48
C GLU A 9 8.88 1.07 -2.42
N THR A 10 7.88 0.99 -1.56
CA THR A 10 7.71 1.92 -0.45
C THR A 10 8.71 1.61 0.65
N GLY A 11 9.45 2.65 1.09
CA GLY A 11 10.35 2.58 2.24
C GLY A 11 9.57 2.47 3.56
N ASP A 12 9.67 3.47 4.44
CA ASP A 12 8.93 3.47 5.70
C ASP A 12 7.42 3.63 5.45
N LEU A 13 6.71 2.49 5.52
CA LEU A 13 5.26 2.39 5.35
C LEU A 13 4.48 3.15 6.43
N SER A 14 5.03 3.24 7.65
CA SER A 14 4.37 3.94 8.76
C SER A 14 4.41 5.46 8.54
N LEU A 15 5.56 5.97 8.08
CA LEU A 15 5.69 7.36 7.69
C LEU A 15 4.79 7.71 6.49
N LEU A 16 4.72 6.79 5.51
CA LEU A 16 3.83 6.94 4.37
C LEU A 16 2.37 7.03 4.81
N ALA A 17 1.89 6.12 5.66
CA ALA A 17 0.52 6.13 6.16
C ALA A 17 0.19 7.46 6.88
N ARG A 18 1.09 7.95 7.75
CA ARG A 18 0.94 9.25 8.42
C ARG A 18 0.91 10.43 7.45
N THR A 19 1.65 10.36 6.35
CA THR A 19 1.63 11.41 5.33
C THR A 19 0.30 11.39 4.58
N LEU A 20 -0.15 10.20 4.18
CA LEU A 20 -1.37 10.03 3.40
C LEU A 20 -2.66 10.28 4.21
N ILE A 21 -2.64 10.16 5.54
CA ILE A 21 -3.80 10.50 6.37
C ILE A 21 -4.20 11.98 6.24
N SER A 22 -3.23 12.85 5.93
CA SER A 22 -3.48 14.27 5.69
C SER A 22 -4.06 14.54 4.30
N CYS A 23 -3.98 13.57 3.38
CA CYS A 23 -4.54 13.65 2.03
C CYS A 23 -6.05 13.35 2.02
N LYS A 24 -6.88 14.28 2.50
CA LYS A 24 -8.34 14.11 2.60
C LYS A 24 -9.08 13.82 1.28
N SER A 25 -8.44 14.07 0.14
CA SER A 25 -9.02 13.76 -1.18
C SER A 25 -8.69 12.37 -1.69
N LEU A 26 -7.84 11.60 -0.99
CA LEU A 26 -7.38 10.29 -1.45
C LEU A 26 -8.49 9.26 -1.27
N GLU A 27 -8.93 8.66 -2.37
CA GLU A 27 -10.00 7.66 -2.40
C GLU A 27 -9.45 6.24 -2.63
N LYS A 28 -8.31 6.11 -3.33
CA LYS A 28 -7.71 4.81 -3.67
C LYS A 28 -6.20 4.79 -3.45
N LEU A 29 -5.70 3.74 -2.82
CA LEU A 29 -4.28 3.47 -2.61
C LEU A 29 -3.96 2.04 -3.05
N THR A 30 -2.96 1.89 -3.91
CA THR A 30 -2.38 0.58 -4.26
C THR A 30 -0.90 0.57 -3.92
N LEU A 31 -0.47 -0.43 -3.14
CA LEU A 31 0.94 -0.66 -2.82
C LEU A 31 1.46 -1.88 -3.58
N ILE A 32 2.63 -1.73 -4.19
CA ILE A 32 3.27 -2.78 -4.99
C ILE A 32 4.67 -3.04 -4.42
N GLY A 33 4.96 -4.29 -4.05
CA GLY A 33 6.28 -4.59 -3.51
C GLY A 33 6.32 -5.85 -2.66
N ASP A 34 7.42 -5.96 -1.92
CA ASP A 34 7.51 -6.86 -0.78
C ASP A 34 6.90 -6.13 0.42
N LEU A 35 5.70 -6.52 0.81
CA LEU A 35 4.90 -5.85 1.83
C LEU A 35 4.87 -6.72 3.08
N PRO A 36 5.03 -6.14 4.28
CA PRO A 36 4.97 -6.92 5.52
C PRO A 36 3.55 -7.47 5.75
N ASP A 37 3.45 -8.57 6.50
CA ASP A 37 2.17 -9.22 6.79
C ASP A 37 1.17 -8.29 7.50
N ASN A 38 1.67 -7.33 8.28
CA ASN A 38 0.86 -6.35 9.00
C ASN A 38 0.51 -5.09 8.17
N ILE A 39 0.66 -5.12 6.85
CA ILE A 39 0.40 -3.96 5.98
C ILE A 39 -1.01 -3.36 6.20
N PHE A 40 -2.01 -4.19 6.45
CA PHE A 40 -3.37 -3.72 6.69
C PHE A 40 -3.47 -2.86 7.96
N GLU A 41 -2.79 -3.25 9.04
CA GLU A 41 -2.77 -2.51 10.30
C GLU A 41 -2.10 -1.14 10.15
N ILE A 42 -1.03 -1.07 9.34
CA ILE A 42 -0.32 0.17 9.06
C ILE A 42 -1.23 1.19 8.37
N PHE A 43 -2.09 0.75 7.45
CA PHE A 43 -2.97 1.62 6.65
C PHE A 43 -4.41 1.68 7.14
N LEU A 44 -4.75 0.99 8.24
CA LEU A 44 -6.07 1.06 8.87
C LEU A 44 -6.54 2.51 9.14
N PRO A 45 -5.69 3.43 9.64
CA PRO A 45 -6.10 4.82 9.87
C PRO A 45 -6.53 5.57 8.60
N LEU A 46 -6.09 5.14 7.40
CA LEU A 46 -6.54 5.75 6.15
C LEU A 46 -7.97 5.31 5.80
N LEU A 47 -8.35 4.08 6.14
CA LEU A 47 -9.73 3.61 5.96
C LEU A 47 -10.68 4.45 6.83
N ASP A 48 -10.29 4.71 8.08
CA ASP A 48 -11.03 5.61 8.98
C ASP A 48 -11.07 7.05 8.45
N ALA A 49 -10.03 7.48 7.73
CA ALA A 49 -9.95 8.81 7.10
C ALA A 49 -10.74 8.93 5.78
N GLY A 50 -11.41 7.86 5.31
CA GLY A 50 -12.26 7.88 4.13
C GLY A 50 -11.65 7.29 2.85
N LEU A 51 -10.52 6.57 2.97
CA LEU A 51 -9.99 5.78 1.87
C LEU A 51 -11.01 4.68 1.50
N LYS A 52 -11.46 4.68 0.25
CA LYS A 52 -12.50 3.76 -0.23
C LYS A 52 -11.94 2.44 -0.71
N HIS A 53 -10.70 2.45 -1.23
CA HIS A 53 -10.06 1.27 -1.78
C HIS A 53 -8.60 1.19 -1.37
N PHE A 54 -8.24 0.08 -0.73
CA PHE A 54 -6.85 -0.29 -0.44
C PHE A 54 -6.50 -1.58 -1.18
N GLY A 55 -5.47 -1.52 -2.02
CA GLY A 55 -5.00 -2.65 -2.81
C GLY A 55 -3.53 -2.94 -2.53
N THR A 56 -3.17 -4.21 -2.56
CA THR A 56 -1.78 -4.67 -2.46
C THR A 56 -1.47 -5.58 -3.63
N GLN A 57 -0.31 -5.40 -4.25
CA GLN A 57 0.22 -6.32 -5.26
C GLN A 57 1.62 -6.75 -4.83
N ILE A 58 1.78 -8.06 -4.63
CA ILE A 58 3.08 -8.60 -4.27
C ILE A 58 3.93 -8.62 -5.53
N LYS A 59 5.11 -8.01 -5.48
CA LYS A 59 6.11 -8.12 -6.56
C LYS A 59 6.78 -9.49 -6.44
N LYS A 60 6.01 -10.59 -6.58
CA LYS A 60 6.59 -11.94 -6.62
C LYS A 60 7.56 -11.97 -7.80
N LYS A 61 8.85 -11.99 -7.52
CA LYS A 61 9.79 -12.69 -8.40
C LYS A 61 9.36 -14.16 -8.30
N PRO A 62 9.01 -14.85 -9.38
CA PRO A 62 8.76 -16.28 -9.31
C PRO A 62 10.05 -16.94 -8.83
N ALA A 63 10.12 -17.26 -7.55
CA ALA A 63 11.13 -18.13 -7.01
C ALA A 63 10.73 -19.54 -7.44
N SER A 64 11.51 -20.12 -8.34
CA SER A 64 11.49 -21.53 -8.73
C SER A 64 10.55 -21.93 -9.87
N ILE A 65 10.99 -21.74 -11.12
CA ILE A 65 11.17 -22.93 -11.98
C ILE A 65 12.55 -23.45 -11.58
N LEU A 66 12.63 -24.18 -10.48
CA LEU A 66 13.75 -25.07 -10.21
C LEU A 66 13.33 -26.40 -10.79
N ASN A 67 14.09 -26.85 -11.78
CA ASN A 67 13.97 -28.12 -12.48
C ASN A 67 13.61 -29.27 -11.50
N PHE A 68 12.54 -29.98 -11.80
CA PHE A 68 12.35 -31.39 -11.43
C PHE A 68 12.07 -32.16 -12.71
#